data_AF-A0A838UCX6-F1
#
_entry.id   AF-A0A838UCX6-F1
#
_cell.length_a   1.000
_cell.length_b   1.000
_cell.length_c   1.000
_cell.angle_alpha   90.00
_cell.angle_beta   90.00
_cell.angle_gamma   90.00
#
_symmetry.space_group_name_H-M   'P 1'
#
loop_
_entity.id
_entity.type
_entity.pdbx_description
1 polymer ?
#
loop_
_entity_poly.entity_id
_entity_poly.type
_entity_poly.pdbx_seq_one_letter_code
_entity_poly.pdbx_strand_id
1 'polypeptide(L)'
;MTASLQNTPFVRLPNGLAIVEILYYLPDRPLLLGQPFTWQTLDYFPEFPRVRMFLDFWAANIDAPIRDILLAHPLLPKKTDIRELPKVLH
;
A
#
# COMPACT_ATOMS: atom_id res chain seq x y z
N MET A 1 -0.52 39.99 27.52
CA MET A 1 -0.01 39.33 26.30
C MET A 1 -0.42 37.87 26.35
N THR A 2 -1.60 37.54 25.84
CA THR A 2 -2.10 36.16 25.74
C THR A 2 -1.90 35.72 24.30
N ALA A 3 -0.93 34.83 24.06
CA ALA A 3 -0.77 34.22 22.75
C ALA A 3 -1.98 33.31 22.49
N SER A 4 -2.79 33.69 21.52
CA SER A 4 -3.91 32.88 21.03
C SER A 4 -3.36 31.63 20.35
N LEU A 5 -3.74 30.45 20.85
CA LEU A 5 -3.51 29.16 20.21
C LEU A 5 -4.38 29.03 18.95
N GLN A 6 -4.08 29.81 17.91
CA GLN A 6 -4.78 29.73 16.63
C GLN A 6 -4.09 28.69 15.74
N ASN A 7 -4.76 27.55 15.61
CA ASN A 7 -4.97 26.88 14.33
C ASN A 7 -3.73 26.31 13.62
N THR A 8 -2.88 25.58 14.33
CA THR A 8 -1.96 24.64 13.67
C THR A 8 -2.82 23.50 13.10
N PRO A 9 -2.88 23.26 11.77
CA PRO A 9 -3.52 22.06 11.27
C PRO A 9 -2.77 20.87 11.87
N PHE A 10 -3.48 19.99 12.59
CA PHE A 10 -2.89 18.76 13.07
C PHE A 10 -2.31 18.02 11.87
N VAL A 11 -0.97 17.96 11.78
CA VAL A 11 -0.29 17.14 10.80
C VAL A 11 -0.67 15.70 11.14
N ARG A 12 -1.54 15.09 10.34
CA ARG A 12 -1.86 13.67 10.49
C ARG A 12 -0.58 12.90 10.18
N LEU A 13 -0.12 12.09 11.14
CA LEU A 13 1.00 11.18 10.93
C LEU A 13 0.49 9.82 10.44
N PRO A 14 1.29 9.07 9.67
CA PRO A 14 0.98 7.68 9.33
C PRO A 14 0.70 6.86 10.60
N ASN A 15 -0.26 5.94 10.53
CA ASN A 15 -0.71 5.16 11.68
C ASN A 15 -0.18 3.73 11.70
N GLY A 16 0.81 3.41 10.85
CA GLY A 16 1.55 2.17 10.94
C GLY A 16 2.43 1.89 9.73
N LEU A 17 3.20 0.80 9.84
CA LEU A 17 3.97 0.22 8.74
C LEU A 17 3.04 -0.66 7.90
N ALA A 18 2.86 -0.29 6.64
CA ALA A 18 2.24 -1.13 5.61
C ALA A 18 3.32 -1.97 4.92
N ILE A 19 3.07 -3.27 4.83
CA ILE A 19 3.88 -4.22 4.08
C ILE A 19 3.03 -4.79 2.95
N VAL A 20 3.47 -4.59 1.72
CA VAL A 20 2.80 -5.06 0.50
C VAL A 20 3.63 -6.17 -0.09
N GLU A 21 3.04 -7.35 -0.27
CA GLU A 21 3.63 -8.43 -1.04
C GLU A 21 2.92 -8.55 -2.37
N ILE A 22 3.66 -8.33 -3.45
CA ILE A 22 3.18 -8.32 -4.82
C ILE A 22 3.66 -9.58 -5.51
N LEU A 23 2.70 -10.38 -5.96
CA LEU A 23 2.96 -11.51 -6.82
C LEU A 23 2.69 -11.09 -8.26
N TYR A 24 3.69 -11.21 -9.12
CA TYR A 24 3.63 -10.78 -10.52
C TYR A 24 4.20 -11.87 -11.43
N TYR A 25 3.96 -11.74 -12.74
CA TYR A 25 4.52 -12.66 -13.73
C TYR A 25 5.16 -11.89 -14.88
N LEU A 26 6.15 -12.52 -15.53
CA LEU A 26 6.76 -12.02 -16.76
C LEU A 26 6.08 -12.70 -17.95
N PRO A 27 5.46 -11.94 -18.88
CA PRO A 27 4.72 -12.51 -20.01
C PRO A 27 5.55 -13.47 -20.88
N ASP A 28 6.81 -13.11 -21.13
CA ASP A 28 7.71 -13.86 -22.03
C ASP A 28 8.48 -14.99 -21.35
N ARG A 29 8.39 -15.09 -20.01
CA ARG A 29 9.01 -16.14 -19.20
C ARG A 29 8.03 -16.57 -18.12
N PRO A 30 7.09 -17.50 -18.43
CA PRO A 30 6.03 -17.92 -17.52
C PRO A 30 6.53 -18.73 -16.31
N LEU A 31 7.85 -18.90 -16.15
CA LEU A 31 8.44 -19.27 -14.87
C LEU A 31 8.17 -18.13 -13.90
N LEU A 32 7.07 -18.26 -13.16
CA LEU A 32 6.77 -17.45 -11.98
C LEU A 32 8.07 -17.20 -11.23
N LEU A 33 8.41 -15.93 -11.00
CA LEU A 33 9.35 -15.64 -9.94
C LEU A 33 8.66 -16.13 -8.67
N GLY A 34 9.08 -17.29 -8.16
CA GLY A 34 8.38 -17.99 -7.07
C GLY A 34 8.37 -17.21 -5.75
N GLN A 35 9.02 -16.05 -5.71
CA GLN A 35 9.11 -15.17 -4.57
C GLN A 35 8.35 -13.86 -4.86
N PRO A 36 7.44 -13.42 -3.96
CA PRO A 36 6.78 -12.13 -4.10
C PRO A 36 7.78 -10.99 -3.94
N PHE A 37 7.51 -9.87 -4.61
CA PHE A 37 8.21 -8.62 -4.33
C PHE A 37 7.59 -7.98 -3.08
N THR A 38 8.40 -7.73 -2.06
CA THR A 38 7.96 -7.10 -0.81
C THR A 38 8.35 -5.64 -0.78
N TRP A 39 7.37 -4.78 -0.53
CA TRP A 39 7.54 -3.34 -0.35
C TRP A 39 7.01 -2.89 1.01
N GLN A 40 7.68 -1.93 1.63
CA GLN A 40 7.35 -1.45 2.97
C GLN A 40 7.28 0.08 2.98
N THR A 41 6.24 0.62 3.61
CA THR A 41 6.07 2.07 3.73
C THR A 41 5.27 2.42 4.97
N LEU A 42 5.51 3.60 5.57
CA LEU A 42 4.62 4.14 6.60
C LEU A 42 3.39 4.72 5.91
N ASP A 43 2.21 4.23 6.23
CA ASP A 43 0.98 4.62 5.56
C ASP A 43 -0.18 4.93 6.50
N TYR A 44 -1.27 5.41 5.93
CA TYR A 44 -2.48 5.79 6.64
C TYR A 44 -3.59 4.77 6.43
N PHE A 45 -3.95 4.00 7.46
CA PHE A 45 -5.17 3.20 7.48
C PHE A 45 -6.41 4.08 7.65
N PRO A 46 -7.55 3.78 6.98
CA PRO A 46 -7.76 2.68 6.01
C PRO A 46 -7.43 3.04 4.55
N GLU A 47 -6.93 4.24 4.27
CA GLU A 47 -6.83 4.77 2.90
C GLU A 47 -5.64 4.24 2.09
N PHE A 48 -4.54 3.92 2.78
CA PHE A 48 -3.25 3.50 2.23
C PHE A 48 -2.79 4.29 0.99
N PRO A 49 -2.75 5.65 1.03
CA PRO A 49 -2.44 6.48 -0.12
C PRO A 49 -1.06 6.20 -0.74
N ARG A 50 -0.04 5.83 0.06
CA ARG A 50 1.29 5.54 -0.49
C ARG A 50 1.33 4.18 -1.18
N VAL A 51 0.66 3.18 -0.62
CA VAL A 51 0.45 1.89 -1.29
C VAL A 51 -0.29 2.09 -2.61
N ARG A 52 -1.37 2.88 -2.62
CA ARG A 52 -2.11 3.17 -3.85
C ARG A 52 -1.22 3.83 -4.91
N MET A 53 -0.51 4.88 -4.54
CA MET A 53 0.42 5.57 -5.45
C MET A 53 1.51 4.64 -6.00
N PHE A 54 2.04 3.74 -5.17
CA PHE A 54 3.02 2.76 -5.60
C PHE A 54 2.44 1.75 -6.60
N LEU A 55 1.23 1.26 -6.37
CA LEU A 55 0.54 0.35 -7.29
C LEU A 55 0.18 1.02 -8.61
N ASP A 56 -0.25 2.29 -8.57
CA ASP A 56 -0.49 3.08 -9.79
C ASP A 56 0.81 3.28 -10.57
N PHE A 57 1.92 3.55 -9.88
CA PHE A 57 3.25 3.63 -10.51
C PHE A 57 3.65 2.29 -11.14
N TRP A 58 3.48 1.17 -10.43
CA TRP A 58 3.79 -0.16 -10.96
C TRP A 58 3.02 -0.44 -12.24
N ALA A 59 1.70 -0.23 -12.23
CA ALA A 59 0.84 -0.47 -13.38
C ALA A 59 1.21 0.38 -14.60
N ALA A 60 1.72 1.60 -14.39
CA ALA A 60 2.09 2.51 -15.47
C ALA A 60 3.52 2.33 -16.00
N ASN A 61 4.44 1.76 -15.21
CA ASN A 61 5.88 1.80 -15.52
C ASN A 61 6.58 0.44 -15.54
N ILE A 62 5.91 -0.65 -15.17
CA ILE A 62 6.52 -1.97 -15.02
C ILE A 62 5.77 -2.99 -15.89
N ASP A 63 6.48 -3.58 -16.87
CA ASP A 63 5.97 -4.64 -17.76
C ASP A 63 5.84 -6.02 -17.08
N ALA A 64 5.30 -6.02 -15.85
CA ALA A 64 5.15 -7.18 -15.01
C ALA A 64 3.77 -7.14 -14.35
N PRO A 65 2.73 -7.70 -15.00
CA PRO A 65 1.37 -7.62 -14.48
C PRO A 65 1.25 -8.29 -13.11
N ILE A 66 0.49 -7.64 -12.23
CA ILE A 66 0.25 -8.11 -10.87
C ILE A 66 -0.86 -9.18 -10.87
N ARG A 67 -0.59 -10.32 -10.23
CA ARG A 67 -1.54 -11.40 -9.99
C ARG A 67 -2.30 -11.20 -8.67
N ASP A 68 -1.57 -11.05 -7.57
CA ASP A 68 -2.12 -10.88 -6.23
C ASP A 68 -1.34 -9.83 -5.44
N ILE A 69 -2.04 -9.17 -4.52
CA ILE A 69 -1.47 -8.19 -3.60
C ILE A 69 -1.95 -8.51 -2.20
N LEU A 70 -1.02 -8.85 -1.31
CA LEU A 70 -1.31 -9.10 0.09
C LEU A 70 -0.76 -7.96 0.95
N LEU A 71 -1.63 -7.33 1.74
CA LEU A 71 -1.32 -6.21 2.61
C LEU A 71 -1.29 -6.64 4.08
N ALA A 72 -0.21 -6.31 4.78
CA ALA A 72 -0.12 -6.38 6.24
C ALA A 72 0.03 -4.98 6.84
N HIS A 73 -0.73 -4.72 7.90
CA HIS A 73 -0.71 -3.46 8.64
C HIS A 73 -1.12 -3.73 10.11
N PRO A 74 -0.61 -3.00 11.12
CA PRO A 74 -0.95 -3.24 12.53
C PRO A 74 -2.45 -3.18 12.86
N LEU A 75 -3.23 -2.43 12.08
CA LEU A 75 -4.68 -2.28 12.26
C LEU A 75 -5.50 -3.28 11.43
N LEU A 76 -4.87 -4.15 10.66
CA LEU A 76 -5.53 -5.27 9.99
C LEU A 76 -5.50 -6.53 10.88
N PRO A 77 -6.57 -7.33 10.91
CA PRO A 77 -6.62 -8.53 11.75
C PRO A 77 -5.65 -9.63 11.28
N LYS A 78 -5.31 -9.63 9.99
CA LYS A 78 -4.39 -10.55 9.35
C LYS A 78 -3.85 -9.89 8.09
N LYS A 79 -2.91 -10.55 7.43
CA LYS A 79 -2.54 -10.21 6.06
C LYS A 79 -3.76 -10.42 5.16
N THR A 80 -4.14 -9.39 4.41
CA THR A 80 -5.40 -9.34 3.68
C THR A 80 -5.16 -9.02 2.22
N ASP A 81 -5.90 -9.68 1.33
CA ASP A 81 -5.89 -9.33 -0.08
C ASP A 81 -6.48 -7.93 -0.28
N ILE A 82 -5.84 -7.09 -1.09
CA ILE A 82 -6.30 -5.71 -1.30
C ILE A 82 -7.74 -5.64 -1.84
N ARG A 83 -8.21 -6.69 -2.54
CA ARG A 83 -9.58 -6.82 -3.07
C ARG A 83 -10.63 -7.08 -1.98
N GLU A 84 -10.22 -7.54 -0.81
CA GLU A 84 -11.09 -7.79 0.35
C GLU A 84 -11.27 -6.53 1.23
N LEU A 85 -10.46 -5.49 1.00
CA LEU A 85 -10.54 -4.25 1.77
C LEU A 85 -11.75 -3.41 1.30
N PRO A 86 -12.34 -2.59 2.19
CA PRO A 86 -13.39 -1.65 1.80
C PRO A 86 -12.94 -0.81 0.59
N LYS A 87 -13.89 -0.37 -0.26
CA LYS A 87 -13.70 0.35 -1.54
C LYS A 87 -13.00 1.73 -1.44
N VAL A 88 -11.89 1.82 -0.72
CA VAL A 88 -10.97 2.96 -0.71
C VAL A 88 -9.81 2.72 -1.70
N LEU A 89 -9.71 1.51 -2.27
CA LEU A 89 -8.56 1.05 -3.06
C LEU A 89 -8.89 0.61 -4.50
N HIS A 90 -10.09 0.86 -5.03
CA HIS A 90 -10.44 0.56 -6.44
C HIS A 90 -10.38 1.80 -7.32
#